data_AF-A0A9X5XBA5-F1
#
_entry.id   AF-A0A9X5XBA5-F1
#
_cell.length_a   1.000
_cell.length_b   1.000
_cell.length_c   1.000
_cell.angle_alpha   90.00
_cell.angle_beta   90.00
_cell.angle_gamma   90.00
#
_symmetry.space_group_name_H-M   'P 1'
#
loop_
_entity.id
_entity.type
_entity.pdbx_description
1 polymer ?
#
loop_
_entity_poly.entity_id
_entity_poly.type
_entity_poly.pdbx_seq_one_letter_code
_entity_poly.pdbx_strand_id
1 'polypeptide(L)'
;MGIANKGRRLLLLARDGAAAHRGGLTIAEVAHTMRSLGSVDAFSLDGGGSTTMVARMPGAGAVSVLNHPSGGAERPVPNGIGVFSHG
;
A
#
# COMPACT_ATOMS: atom_id res chain seq x y z
N MET A 1 -2.23 6.57 0.25
CA MET A 1 -1.02 7.13 0.89
C MET A 1 -1.43 8.23 1.84
N GLY A 2 -0.75 8.42 2.95
CA GLY A 2 -1.00 9.56 3.83
C GLY A 2 0.19 9.94 4.69
N ILE A 3 0.09 11.12 5.28
CA ILE A 3 1.16 11.73 6.07
C ILE A 3 0.65 11.96 7.50
N ALA A 4 1.45 11.57 8.48
CA ALA A 4 1.15 11.67 9.89
C ALA A 4 2.33 12.32 10.64
N ASN A 5 2.10 12.67 11.91
CA ASN A 5 3.13 13.19 12.82
C ASN A 5 3.90 14.39 12.24
N LYS A 6 3.15 15.41 11.77
CA LYS A 6 3.71 16.65 11.21
C LYS A 6 4.72 16.41 10.09
N GLY A 7 4.44 15.47 9.19
CA GLY A 7 5.33 15.16 8.06
C GLY A 7 6.38 14.08 8.34
N ARG A 8 6.48 13.56 9.57
CA ARG A 8 7.54 12.62 9.96
C ARG A 8 7.17 11.15 9.79
N ARG A 9 5.93 10.85 9.43
CA ARG A 9 5.46 9.48 9.16
C ARG A 9 4.74 9.41 7.83
N LEU A 10 5.22 8.54 6.95
CA LEU A 10 4.55 8.17 5.71
C LEU A 10 3.77 6.87 5.93
N LEU A 11 2.49 6.88 5.61
CA LEU A 11 1.60 5.72 5.66
C LEU A 11 1.29 5.26 4.24
N LEU A 12 1.75 4.07 3.89
CA LEU A 12 1.40 3.36 2.67
C LEU A 12 0.43 2.24 3.02
N LEU A 13 -0.77 2.29 2.46
CA LEU A 13 -1.82 1.29 2.64
C LEU A 13 -1.98 0.54 1.33
N ALA A 14 -1.70 -0.76 1.33
CA ALA A 14 -2.04 -1.67 0.24
C ALA A 14 -3.09 -2.66 0.77
N ARG A 15 -4.09 -2.96 -0.07
CA ARG A 15 -5.12 -3.95 0.25
C ARG A 15 -4.95 -5.19 -0.62
N ASP A 16 -5.17 -6.33 -0.02
CA ASP A 16 -5.23 -7.61 -0.72
C ASP A 16 -6.47 -7.73 -1.62
N GLY A 17 -6.22 -8.19 -2.84
CA GLY A 17 -7.23 -8.46 -3.86
C GLY A 17 -7.75 -9.89 -3.87
N ALA A 18 -7.50 -10.68 -2.82
CA ALA A 18 -7.93 -12.08 -2.74
C ALA A 18 -9.45 -12.24 -2.93
N ALA A 19 -9.88 -13.39 -3.45
CA ALA A 19 -11.29 -13.66 -3.77
C ALA A 19 -12.25 -13.45 -2.58
N ALA A 20 -11.78 -13.67 -1.35
CA ALA A 20 -12.52 -13.43 -0.11
C ALA A 20 -12.76 -11.94 0.21
N HIS A 21 -12.08 -11.02 -0.47
CA HIS A 21 -12.08 -9.58 -0.17
C HIS A 21 -12.44 -8.71 -1.37
N ARG A 22 -13.16 -9.28 -2.35
CA ARG A 22 -13.58 -8.62 -3.61
C ARG A 22 -14.42 -7.34 -3.45
N GLY A 23 -15.01 -7.11 -2.27
CA GLY A 23 -15.84 -5.92 -2.02
C GLY A 23 -15.09 -4.58 -2.07
N GLY A 24 -13.75 -4.59 -2.03
CA GLY A 24 -12.98 -3.35 -1.94
C GLY A 24 -13.24 -2.56 -0.65
N LEU A 25 -12.52 -1.46 -0.46
CA LEU A 25 -12.93 -0.42 0.49
C LEU A 25 -13.52 0.70 -0.36
N THR A 26 -14.64 1.25 0.09
CA THR A 26 -15.09 2.55 -0.39
C THR A 26 -14.04 3.62 -0.03
N ILE A 27 -14.04 4.74 -0.77
CA ILE A 27 -13.18 5.89 -0.45
C ILE A 27 -13.42 6.34 1.00
N ALA A 28 -14.66 6.24 1.51
CA ALA A 28 -15.01 6.58 2.88
C ALA A 28 -14.31 5.68 3.91
N GLU A 29 -14.25 4.37 3.67
CA GLU A 29 -13.57 3.42 4.56
C GLU A 29 -12.05 3.56 4.51
N VAL A 30 -11.48 3.84 3.32
CA VAL A 30 -10.06 4.18 3.19
C VAL A 30 -9.74 5.44 4.00
N ALA A 31 -10.55 6.50 3.84
CA ALA A 31 -10.37 7.74 4.58
C ALA A 31 -10.51 7.54 6.10
N HIS A 32 -11.47 6.72 6.53
CA HIS A 32 -11.64 6.37 7.95
C HIS A 32 -10.43 5.61 8.49
N THR A 33 -9.92 4.62 7.77
CA THR A 33 -8.73 3.83 8.15
C THR A 33 -7.48 4.71 8.23
N MET A 34 -7.28 5.60 7.26
CA MET A 34 -6.13 6.50 7.29
C MET A 34 -6.20 7.48 8.48
N ARG A 35 -7.40 7.98 8.82
CA ARG A 35 -7.59 8.82 10.01
C ARG A 35 -7.32 8.05 11.30
N SER A 36 -7.79 6.80 11.43
CA SER A 36 -7.55 5.99 12.63
C SER A 36 -6.06 5.65 12.82
N LEU A 37 -5.30 5.53 11.73
CA LEU A 37 -3.84 5.41 11.74
C LEU A 37 -3.09 6.73 12.02
N GLY A 38 -3.80 7.84 12.20
CA GLY A 38 -3.24 9.14 12.56
C GLY A 38 -2.79 9.99 11.36
N SER A 39 -3.22 9.65 10.15
CA SER A 39 -3.00 10.49 8.97
C SER A 39 -3.78 11.80 9.09
N VAL A 40 -3.10 12.93 8.89
CA VAL A 40 -3.73 14.25 8.81
C VAL A 40 -4.19 14.56 7.40
N ASP A 41 -3.39 14.17 6.40
CA ASP A 41 -3.73 14.26 4.98
C ASP A 41 -3.55 12.88 4.33
N ALA A 42 -4.47 12.48 3.44
CA ALA A 42 -4.40 11.22 2.72
C ALA A 42 -4.90 11.37 1.27
N PHE A 43 -4.19 10.73 0.35
CA PHE A 43 -4.50 10.68 -1.07
C PHE A 43 -4.76 9.23 -1.49
N SER A 44 -5.84 9.02 -2.25
CA SER A 44 -6.04 7.74 -2.94
C SER A 44 -5.09 7.69 -4.13
N LEU A 45 -4.35 6.60 -4.25
CA LEU A 45 -3.56 6.29 -5.44
C LEU A 45 -4.36 5.34 -6.33
N ASP A 46 -3.93 5.16 -7.57
CA ASP A 46 -4.56 4.20 -8.47
C ASP A 46 -4.58 2.81 -7.82
N GLY A 47 -5.75 2.18 -7.85
CA GLY A 47 -6.07 0.98 -7.07
C GLY A 47 -6.58 -0.16 -7.96
N GLY A 48 -7.20 -1.16 -7.36
CA GLY A 48 -7.68 -2.34 -8.07
C GLY A 48 -6.60 -3.42 -8.20
N GLY A 49 -6.71 -4.28 -9.23
CA GLY A 49 -5.84 -5.46 -9.38
C GLY A 49 -4.35 -5.20 -9.63
N SER A 50 -3.97 -3.93 -9.71
CA SER A 50 -2.59 -3.44 -9.83
C SER A 50 -1.94 -3.13 -8.48
N THR A 51 -2.67 -3.26 -7.36
CA THR A 51 -2.14 -2.95 -6.03
C THR A 51 -1.14 -4.03 -5.63
N THR A 52 0.15 -3.70 -5.66
CA THR A 52 1.24 -4.55 -5.19
C THR A 52 2.09 -3.77 -4.20
N MET A 53 2.35 -4.34 -3.03
CA MET A 53 3.33 -3.86 -2.07
C MET A 53 4.43 -4.89 -1.95
N VAL A 54 5.66 -4.46 -2.24
CA VAL A 54 6.84 -5.28 -2.09
C VAL A 54 7.80 -4.64 -1.09
N ALA A 55 8.53 -5.46 -0.34
CA ALA A 55 9.61 -4.97 0.50
C ALA A 55 10.75 -5.99 0.54
N ARG A 56 11.95 -5.47 0.82
CA ARG A 56 13.07 -6.28 1.29
C ARG A 56 13.06 -6.23 2.81
N MET A 57 12.82 -7.37 3.44
CA MET A 57 12.88 -7.46 4.90
C MET A 57 14.33 -7.35 5.39
N PRO A 58 14.57 -6.85 6.62
CA PRO A 58 15.92 -6.83 7.19
C PRO A 58 16.58 -8.22 7.13
N GLY A 59 17.81 -8.29 6.59
CA GLY A 59 18.54 -9.54 6.42
C GLY A 59 18.18 -10.37 5.17
N ALA A 60 17.19 -9.96 4.36
CA ALA A 60 16.81 -10.67 3.15
C ALA A 60 17.65 -10.28 1.92
N GLY A 61 18.09 -11.29 1.15
CA GLY A 61 18.82 -11.12 -0.10
C GLY A 61 17.99 -10.66 -1.30
N ALA A 62 16.65 -10.75 -1.20
CA ALA A 62 15.73 -10.40 -2.27
C ALA A 62 14.49 -9.63 -1.76
N VAL A 63 13.78 -9.02 -2.71
CA VAL A 63 12.49 -8.35 -2.49
C VAL A 63 11.37 -9.40 -2.58
N SER A 64 10.36 -9.29 -1.72
CA SER A 64 9.19 -10.18 -1.71
C SER A 64 7.89 -9.40 -1.72
N VAL A 65 6.85 -9.98 -2.33
CA VAL A 65 5.48 -9.46 -2.27
C VAL A 65 4.93 -9.63 -0.87
N LEU A 66 4.42 -8.53 -0.30
CA LEU A 66 3.84 -8.53 1.05
C LEU A 66 2.31 -8.63 1.04
N ASN A 67 1.68 -8.39 -0.10
CA ASN A 67 0.23 -8.40 -0.25
C ASN A 67 -0.21 -9.49 -1.25
N HIS A 68 -1.52 -9.67 -1.43
CA HIS A 68 -2.10 -10.65 -2.36
C HIS A 68 -2.71 -9.95 -3.59
N PRO A 69 -2.02 -9.92 -4.75
CA PRO A 69 -2.55 -9.31 -5.96
C PRO A 69 -3.84 -10.03 -6.42
N SER A 70 -4.84 -9.29 -6.89
CA SER A 70 -6.14 -9.89 -7.27
C SER A 70 -6.07 -10.84 -8.47
N GLY A 71 -5.01 -10.74 -9.28
CA GLY A 71 -4.75 -11.61 -10.43
C GLY A 71 -3.92 -12.86 -10.12
N GLY A 72 -3.54 -13.09 -8.85
CA GLY A 72 -2.69 -14.21 -8.43
C GLY A 72 -1.19 -14.02 -8.73
N ALA A 73 -0.82 -12.99 -9.49
CA ALA A 73 0.55 -12.58 -9.75
C ALA A 73 0.64 -11.05 -9.83
N GLU A 74 1.85 -10.51 -9.71
CA GLU A 74 2.11 -9.09 -9.92
C GLU A 74 1.74 -8.68 -11.35
N ARG A 75 0.98 -7.58 -11.49
CA ARG A 75 0.69 -7.00 -12.80
C ARG A 75 1.80 -6.00 -13.17
N PRO A 76 2.32 -6.00 -14.40
CA PRO A 76 3.24 -4.96 -14.85
C PRO A 76 2.55 -3.60 -14.76
N VAL A 77 3.12 -2.70 -13.94
CA VAL A 77 2.67 -1.32 -13.80
C VAL A 77 3.80 -0.39 -14.24
N PRO A 78 3.51 0.71 -14.96
CA PRO A 78 4.55 1.57 -15.51
C PRO A 78 5.27 2.42 -14.44
N ASN A 79 4.62 2.65 -13.29
CA ASN A 79 5.12 3.51 -12.22
C ASN A 79 4.81 2.94 -10.84
N GLY A 80 5.61 3.27 -9.83
CA GLY A 80 5.41 2.89 -8.43
C GLY A 80 6.07 3.87 -7.47
N ILE A 81 5.73 3.78 -6.18
CA ILE A 81 6.37 4.56 -5.10
C ILE A 81 7.46 3.71 -4.47
N GLY A 82 8.71 4.16 -4.56
CA GLY A 82 9.85 3.54 -3.88
C GLY A 82 10.23 4.31 -2.61
N VAL A 83 10.40 3.60 -1.50
CA VAL A 83 10.94 4.15 -0.24
C VAL A 83 12.32 3.53 -0.01
N PHE A 84 13.35 4.39 0.05
CA PHE A 84 14.74 3.97 0.22
C PHE A 84 15.29 4.58 1.50
N SER A 85 15.90 3.76 2.35
CA SER A 85 16.73 4.24 3.45
C SER A 85 18.18 4.13 3.00
N HIS A 86 18.91 5.24 3.04
CA HIS A 86 20.36 5.21 2.97
C HIS A 86 20.83 4.90 4.39
N GLY A 87 21.61 3.83 4.54
CA GLY A 87 22.29 3.52 5.79
C GLY A 87 23.34 4.57 6.12
#